data_AF-A0A5B0QEN4-F1
#
_entry.id   AF-A0A5B0QEN4-F1
#
_cell.length_a   1.000
_cell.length_b   1.000
_cell.length_c   1.000
_cell.angle_alpha   90.00
_cell.angle_beta   90.00
_cell.angle_gamma   90.00
#
_symmetry.space_group_name_H-M   'P 1'
#
loop_
_entity.id
_entity.type
_entity.pdbx_description
1 polymer ?
#
loop_
_entity_poly.entity_id
_entity_poly.type
_entity_poly.pdbx_seq_one_letter_code
_entity_poly.pdbx_strand_id
1 'polypeptide(L)'
;MSSKPKSETIDELVEHWKRRLDTYDKVKLAGIDADGVLRGKLVSKNKLLSAIKSDGLGWCSVIFGWDIHDRTYDPELKISNSQNGYRDLRARVDLESMRYVPWELKDLDCTDNYGTPFFLIDFYDPSDPKTPLCACPRGLLKTVLAKLKNQAGMVALAGIEVRATFLLSLRALNKC
;
A
#
# COMPACT_ATOMS: atom_id res chain seq x y z
N MET A 1 -15.44 -23.79 -15.37
CA MET A 1 -14.15 -23.60 -16.06
C MET A 1 -13.74 -22.14 -15.92
N SER A 2 -12.94 -21.80 -14.91
CA SER A 2 -12.42 -20.43 -14.76
C SER A 2 -11.27 -20.29 -15.77
N SER A 3 -11.49 -19.48 -16.80
CA SER A 3 -10.46 -19.10 -17.75
C SER A 3 -9.30 -18.47 -16.99
N LYS A 4 -8.12 -19.11 -17.01
CA LYS A 4 -6.89 -18.45 -16.58
C LYS A 4 -6.78 -17.13 -17.35
N PRO A 5 -6.53 -15.99 -16.68
CA PRO A 5 -6.32 -14.74 -17.41
C PRO A 5 -5.14 -14.94 -18.37
N LYS A 6 -5.31 -14.47 -19.61
CA LYS A 6 -4.21 -14.40 -20.58
C LYS A 6 -3.04 -13.70 -19.90
N SER A 7 -1.83 -14.21 -20.06
CA SER A 7 -0.63 -13.50 -19.61
C SER A 7 -0.50 -12.23 -20.44
N GLU A 8 -1.06 -11.12 -19.98
CA GLU A 8 -0.76 -9.80 -20.52
C GLU A 8 0.74 -9.57 -20.43
N THR A 9 1.32 -9.05 -21.50
CA THR A 9 2.71 -8.61 -21.49
C THR A 9 2.84 -7.37 -20.59
N ILE A 10 4.03 -7.15 -20.01
CA ILE A 10 4.28 -6.00 -19.12
C ILE A 10 3.96 -4.68 -19.83
N ASP A 11 4.25 -4.58 -21.14
CA ASP A 11 3.99 -3.36 -21.92
C ASP A 11 2.48 -3.13 -22.14
N GLU A 12 1.69 -4.18 -22.39
CA GLU A 12 0.23 -4.09 -22.45
C GLU A 12 -0.36 -3.61 -21.11
N LEU A 13 0.15 -4.13 -20.00
CA LEU A 13 -0.27 -3.73 -18.66
C LEU A 13 0.07 -2.27 -18.37
N VAL A 14 1.26 -1.81 -18.75
CA VAL A 14 1.67 -0.41 -18.60
C VAL A 14 0.77 0.51 -19.44
N GLU A 15 0.48 0.16 -20.69
CA GLU A 15 -0.41 0.96 -21.54
C GLU A 15 -1.87 0.93 -21.04
N HIS A 16 -2.33 -0.18 -20.48
CA HIS A 16 -3.62 -0.26 -19.79
C HIS A 16 -3.71 0.77 -18.66
N TRP A 17 -2.73 0.78 -17.76
CA TRP A 17 -2.73 1.69 -16.60
C TRP A 17 -2.48 3.14 -16.97
N LYS A 18 -1.69 3.40 -18.02
CA LYS A 18 -1.49 4.74 -18.57
C LYS A 18 -2.80 5.32 -19.11
N ARG A 19 -3.62 4.52 -19.79
CA ARG A 19 -4.95 4.92 -20.28
C ARG A 19 -5.95 5.09 -19.14
N ARG A 20 -5.96 4.15 -18.19
CA ARG A 20 -6.87 4.19 -17.04
C ARG A 20 -6.63 5.40 -16.12
N LEU A 21 -5.40 5.92 -16.11
CA LEU A 21 -4.97 7.08 -15.30
C LEU A 21 -4.64 8.29 -16.18
N ASP A 22 -5.19 8.39 -17.39
CA ASP A 22 -4.87 9.44 -18.36
C ASP A 22 -5.06 10.85 -17.78
N THR A 23 -6.17 11.07 -17.07
CA THR A 23 -6.55 12.33 -16.42
C THR A 23 -5.87 12.57 -15.07
N TYR A 24 -5.01 11.67 -14.60
CA TYR A 24 -4.32 11.79 -13.31
C TYR A 24 -2.81 11.98 -13.49
N ASP A 25 -2.24 12.95 -12.80
CA ASP A 25 -0.79 13.18 -12.80
C ASP A 25 -0.08 12.46 -11.65
N LYS A 26 -0.83 12.11 -10.61
CA LYS A 26 -0.35 11.56 -9.35
C LYS A 26 -1.29 10.49 -8.81
N VAL A 27 -0.70 9.55 -8.08
CA VAL A 27 -1.39 8.47 -7.37
C VAL A 27 -0.83 8.36 -5.97
N LYS A 28 -1.62 7.85 -5.04
CA LYS A 28 -1.14 7.52 -3.69
C LYS A 28 -0.78 6.05 -3.63
N LEU A 29 0.43 5.76 -3.15
CA LEU A 29 0.87 4.41 -2.82
C LEU A 29 0.99 4.32 -1.31
N ALA A 30 0.51 3.23 -0.70
CA ALA A 30 0.72 3.04 0.74
C ALA A 30 0.90 1.57 1.11
N GLY A 31 1.79 1.35 2.08
CA GLY A 31 1.97 0.07 2.76
C GLY A 31 1.43 0.14 4.18
N ILE A 32 1.27 -1.02 4.79
CA ILE A 32 0.88 -1.14 6.21
C ILE A 32 2.15 -1.46 7.00
N ASP A 33 2.43 -0.67 8.03
CA ASP A 33 3.56 -0.91 8.94
C ASP A 33 3.27 -2.00 9.98
N ALA A 34 4.21 -2.22 10.91
CA ALA A 34 4.09 -3.26 11.93
C ALA A 34 2.94 -3.02 12.92
N ASP A 35 2.54 -1.76 13.13
CA ASP A 35 1.46 -1.37 14.04
C ASP A 35 0.09 -1.33 13.36
N GLY A 36 0.02 -1.70 12.08
CA GLY A 36 -1.20 -1.66 11.30
C GLY A 36 -1.56 -0.28 10.75
N VAL A 37 -0.63 0.69 10.82
CA VAL A 37 -0.85 2.04 10.29
C VAL A 37 -0.58 2.07 8.79
N LEU A 38 -1.50 2.68 8.06
CA LEU A 38 -1.35 2.87 6.62
C LEU A 38 -0.40 4.05 6.33
N ARG A 39 0.83 3.75 5.90
CA ARG A 39 1.88 4.74 5.62
C ARG A 39 2.05 4.89 4.10
N GLY A 40 1.73 6.07 3.58
CA GLY A 40 1.70 6.31 2.14
C GLY A 40 2.42 7.56 1.68
N LYS A 41 2.72 7.62 0.39
CA LYS A 41 3.30 8.78 -0.28
C LYS A 41 2.56 9.06 -1.59
N LEU A 42 2.48 10.33 -1.94
CA LEU A 42 1.97 10.77 -3.23
C LEU A 42 3.09 10.63 -4.27
N VAL A 43 2.81 9.96 -5.37
CA VAL A 43 3.77 9.54 -6.38
C VAL A 43 3.27 9.99 -7.75
N SER A 44 4.16 10.42 -8.64
CA SER A 44 3.78 10.75 -10.01
C SER A 44 3.30 9.50 -10.76
N LYS A 45 2.36 9.68 -11.70
CA LYS A 45 1.89 8.61 -12.61
C LYS A 45 3.07 7.89 -13.28
N ASN A 46 4.05 8.65 -13.76
CA ASN A 46 5.23 8.09 -14.43
C ASN A 46 6.04 7.15 -13.51
N LYS A 47 6.16 7.49 -12.22
CA LYS A 47 6.87 6.64 -11.26
C LYS A 47 6.07 5.38 -10.91
N LEU A 48 4.73 5.43 -10.90
CA LEU A 48 3.90 4.22 -10.84
C LEU A 48 4.15 3.33 -12.06
N LEU A 49 4.06 3.87 -13.28
CA LEU A 49 4.23 3.10 -14.52
C LEU A 49 5.64 2.48 -14.59
N SER A 50 6.67 3.23 -14.19
CA SER A 50 8.02 2.68 -14.04
C SER A 50 8.07 1.54 -13.04
N ALA A 51 7.40 1.66 -11.88
CA ALA A 51 7.37 0.62 -10.87
C ALA A 51 6.66 -0.65 -11.36
N ILE A 52 5.60 -0.52 -12.17
CA ILE A 52 4.94 -1.67 -12.83
C ILE A 52 5.93 -2.35 -13.77
N LYS A 53 6.64 -1.56 -14.60
CA LYS A 53 7.61 -2.09 -15.57
C LYS A 53 8.81 -2.77 -14.92
N SER A 54 9.34 -2.21 -13.83
CA SER A 54 10.51 -2.72 -13.11
C SER A 54 10.17 -3.75 -12.03
N ASP A 55 8.92 -4.18 -11.91
CA ASP A 55 8.42 -5.09 -10.87
C ASP A 55 8.77 -4.61 -9.45
N GLY A 56 8.50 -3.33 -9.19
CA GLY A 56 8.64 -2.69 -7.88
C GLY A 56 9.41 -1.38 -7.91
N LEU A 57 9.47 -0.72 -6.75
CA LEU A 57 10.17 0.53 -6.50
C LEU A 57 10.89 0.50 -5.14
N GLY A 58 11.86 1.40 -4.97
CA GLY A 58 12.49 1.65 -3.66
C GLY A 58 11.52 2.32 -2.68
N TRP A 59 11.57 1.86 -1.43
CA TRP A 59 10.80 2.40 -0.31
C TRP A 59 11.65 2.46 0.95
N CYS A 60 11.63 3.59 1.65
CA CYS A 60 12.47 3.78 2.83
C CYS A 60 12.14 2.75 3.92
N SER A 61 13.15 2.04 4.43
CA SER A 61 12.98 0.98 5.45
C SER A 61 12.48 1.49 6.80
N VAL A 62 12.58 2.80 7.04
CA VAL A 62 12.11 3.47 8.27
C VAL A 62 10.62 3.26 8.55
N ILE A 63 9.83 2.87 7.55
CA ILE A 63 8.44 2.45 7.76
C ILE A 63 8.31 1.31 8.80
N PHE A 64 9.35 0.47 8.94
CA PHE A 64 9.43 -0.56 9.97
C PHE A 64 10.47 -0.21 11.05
N GLY A 65 10.89 1.05 11.15
CA GLY A 65 11.88 1.53 12.12
C GLY A 65 11.26 2.19 13.35
N TRP A 66 9.98 2.56 13.30
CA TRP A 66 9.29 3.29 14.37
C TRP A 66 7.86 2.79 14.61
N ASP A 67 7.31 3.19 15.76
CA ASP A 67 5.93 2.91 16.16
C ASP A 67 4.94 4.03 15.75
N ILE A 68 3.67 3.86 16.11
CA ILE A 68 2.60 4.85 15.92
C ILE A 68 2.83 6.18 16.66
N HIS A 69 3.71 6.22 17.65
CA HIS A 69 4.09 7.43 18.39
C HIS A 69 5.38 8.08 17.86
N ASP A 70 5.82 7.68 16.67
CA ASP A 70 7.06 8.11 16.02
C ASP A 70 8.31 7.83 16.90
N ARG A 71 8.26 6.80 17.75
CA ARG A 71 9.40 6.33 18.53
C ARG A 71 10.09 5.19 17.80
N THR A 72 11.41 5.25 17.71
CA THR A 72 12.20 4.16 17.12
C THR A 72 12.07 2.89 17.97
N TYR A 73 11.94 1.74 17.33
CA TYR A 73 11.98 0.46 18.03
C TYR A 73 13.35 0.25 18.68
N ASP A 74 13.35 -0.20 19.94
CA ASP A 74 14.54 -0.52 20.71
C ASP A 74 14.45 -1.99 21.20
N PRO A 75 15.46 -2.85 20.93
CA PRO A 75 16.69 -2.59 20.17
C PRO A 75 16.46 -2.33 18.68
N GLU A 76 17.42 -1.63 18.05
CA GLU A 76 17.42 -1.33 16.61
C GLU A 76 17.18 -2.59 15.77
N LEU A 77 16.24 -2.52 14.82
CA LEU A 77 15.79 -3.68 14.06
C LEU A 77 16.71 -4.00 12.87
N LYS A 78 16.84 -5.29 12.54
CA LYS A 78 17.65 -5.75 11.39
C LYS A 78 17.18 -5.20 10.03
N ILE A 79 15.93 -4.76 9.94
CA ILE A 79 15.32 -4.23 8.71
C ILE A 79 15.82 -2.80 8.42
N SER A 80 15.82 -1.94 9.43
CA SER A 80 16.19 -0.53 9.32
C SER A 80 17.21 -0.24 10.42
N ASN A 81 18.49 -0.24 10.06
CA ASN A 81 19.58 0.00 11.01
C ASN A 81 20.74 0.77 10.41
N SER A 82 21.51 1.39 11.30
CA SER A 82 22.77 2.07 11.01
C SER A 82 23.77 1.19 10.25
N GLN A 83 23.90 -0.09 10.60
CA GLN A 83 24.87 -1.01 9.97
C GLN A 83 24.59 -1.26 8.48
N ASN A 84 23.31 -1.28 8.09
CA ASN A 84 22.89 -1.43 6.69
C ASN A 84 22.63 -0.09 6.00
N GLY A 85 22.92 1.03 6.67
CA GLY A 85 22.76 2.38 6.14
C GLY A 85 21.30 2.78 5.87
N TYR A 86 20.33 2.18 6.58
CA TYR A 86 18.90 2.39 6.36
C TYR A 86 18.47 2.11 4.92
N ARG A 87 19.03 1.06 4.32
CA ARG A 87 18.79 0.70 2.90
C ARG A 87 17.31 0.65 2.56
N ASP A 88 16.98 1.01 1.32
CA ASP A 88 15.62 0.92 0.82
C ASP A 88 15.14 -0.55 0.74
N LEU A 89 13.85 -0.72 1.01
CA LEU A 89 13.08 -1.92 0.76
C LEU A 89 12.58 -1.94 -0.68
N ARG A 90 12.29 -3.15 -1.18
CA ARG A 90 11.59 -3.31 -2.45
C ARG A 90 10.10 -3.36 -2.20
N ALA A 91 9.34 -2.40 -2.76
CA ALA A 91 7.89 -2.37 -2.69
C ALA A 91 7.29 -2.72 -4.06
N ARG A 92 6.31 -3.62 -4.11
CA ARG A 92 5.51 -3.90 -5.32
C ARG A 92 4.10 -3.38 -5.16
N VAL A 93 3.57 -2.81 -6.24
CA VAL A 93 2.22 -2.27 -6.27
C VAL A 93 1.22 -3.39 -6.52
N ASP A 94 0.20 -3.48 -5.67
CA ASP A 94 -0.94 -4.37 -5.84
C ASP A 94 -1.99 -3.67 -6.72
N LEU A 95 -1.98 -3.98 -8.02
CA LEU A 95 -2.83 -3.30 -9.02
C LEU A 95 -4.32 -3.62 -8.84
N GLU A 96 -4.65 -4.77 -8.25
CA GLU A 96 -6.03 -5.16 -7.94
C GLU A 96 -6.59 -4.37 -6.76
N SER A 97 -5.72 -3.80 -5.91
CA SER A 97 -6.11 -3.00 -4.74
C SER A 97 -6.55 -1.56 -5.05
N MET A 98 -6.60 -1.21 -6.34
CA MET A 98 -6.89 0.14 -6.81
C MET A 98 -8.27 0.62 -6.34
N ARG A 99 -8.28 1.80 -5.72
CA ARG A 99 -9.50 2.51 -5.31
C ARG A 99 -9.28 4.01 -5.34
N TYR A 100 -10.34 4.80 -5.26
CA TYR A 100 -10.24 6.25 -5.13
C TYR A 100 -10.38 6.67 -3.66
N VAL A 101 -9.65 7.71 -3.25
CA VAL A 101 -9.77 8.33 -1.93
C VAL A 101 -10.78 9.47 -2.04
N PRO A 102 -12.05 9.28 -1.60
CA PRO A 102 -13.15 10.15 -2.00
C PRO A 102 -13.05 11.60 -1.48
N TRP A 103 -12.33 11.82 -0.37
CA TRP A 103 -12.13 13.15 0.20
C TRP A 103 -10.92 13.90 -0.39
N GLU A 104 -10.09 13.25 -1.23
CA GLU A 104 -8.96 13.89 -1.90
C GLU A 104 -9.37 14.30 -3.32
N LEU A 105 -10.23 15.33 -3.38
CA LEU A 105 -10.75 15.88 -4.62
C LEU A 105 -9.62 16.54 -5.43
N LYS A 106 -9.69 16.35 -6.75
CA LYS A 106 -8.72 16.92 -7.68
C LYS A 106 -8.97 18.42 -7.92
N ASP A 107 -10.24 18.85 -7.95
CA ASP A 107 -10.66 20.25 -7.97
C ASP A 107 -11.90 20.45 -7.07
N LEU A 108 -12.04 21.63 -6.45
CA LEU A 108 -13.16 21.94 -5.52
C LEU A 108 -14.49 22.24 -6.22
N ASP A 109 -14.44 22.62 -7.51
CA ASP A 109 -15.60 23.13 -8.27
C ASP A 109 -16.14 22.14 -9.33
N CYS A 110 -15.54 20.95 -9.46
CA CYS A 110 -15.97 19.97 -10.44
C CYS A 110 -16.89 18.91 -9.82
N THR A 111 -18.08 18.79 -10.38
CA THR A 111 -19.12 17.86 -9.90
C THR A 111 -18.84 16.40 -10.28
N ASP A 112 -17.84 16.15 -11.15
CA ASP A 112 -17.59 14.85 -11.79
C ASP A 112 -16.24 14.20 -11.42
N ASN A 113 -15.47 14.74 -10.46
CA ASN A 113 -14.18 14.14 -10.11
C ASN A 113 -14.32 12.97 -9.12
N TYR A 114 -13.78 11.82 -9.52
CA TYR A 114 -13.39 10.78 -8.57
C TYR A 114 -12.16 11.27 -7.78
N GLY A 115 -12.05 10.87 -6.51
CA GLY A 115 -10.94 11.28 -5.66
C GLY A 115 -9.57 10.73 -6.11
N THR A 116 -8.51 10.98 -5.35
CA THR A 116 -7.15 10.57 -5.75
C THR A 116 -7.02 9.03 -5.87
N PRO A 117 -6.47 8.48 -6.99
CA PRO A 117 -6.25 7.05 -7.13
C PRO A 117 -5.25 6.54 -6.11
N PHE A 118 -5.56 5.41 -5.50
CA PHE A 118 -4.81 4.82 -4.40
C PHE A 118 -4.56 3.34 -4.64
N PHE A 119 -3.34 2.90 -4.35
CA PHE A 119 -2.92 1.52 -4.43
C PHE A 119 -2.21 1.11 -3.14
N LEU A 120 -2.44 -0.14 -2.73
CA LEU A 120 -1.63 -0.79 -1.71
C LEU A 120 -0.33 -1.29 -2.32
N ILE A 121 0.69 -1.36 -1.48
CA ILE A 121 1.98 -1.98 -1.81
C ILE A 121 2.30 -3.07 -0.80
N ASP A 122 3.08 -4.06 -1.26
CA ASP A 122 3.66 -5.10 -0.43
C ASP A 122 5.18 -4.97 -0.44
N PHE A 123 5.81 -5.27 0.70
CA PHE A 123 7.26 -5.17 0.85
C PHE A 123 7.92 -6.54 0.71
N TYR A 124 9.05 -6.55 0.02
CA TYR A 124 9.86 -7.73 -0.27
C TYR A 124 11.28 -7.53 0.26
N ASP A 125 11.95 -8.64 0.52
CA ASP A 125 13.34 -8.62 0.97
C ASP A 125 14.24 -7.97 -0.10
N PRO A 126 15.09 -6.99 0.25
CA PRO A 126 16.06 -6.41 -0.68
C PRO A 126 17.03 -7.44 -1.28
N SER A 127 17.34 -8.51 -0.55
CA SER A 127 18.26 -9.57 -0.95
C SER A 127 17.60 -10.68 -1.76
N ASP A 128 16.29 -10.92 -1.58
CA ASP A 128 15.49 -11.84 -2.39
C ASP A 128 14.15 -11.21 -2.79
N PRO A 129 14.02 -10.72 -4.04
CA PRO A 129 12.81 -10.11 -4.53
C PRO A 129 11.57 -11.02 -4.53
N LYS A 130 11.71 -12.35 -4.41
CA LYS A 130 10.56 -13.26 -4.37
C LYS A 130 10.03 -13.47 -2.96
N THR A 131 10.83 -13.16 -1.95
CA THR A 131 10.47 -13.39 -0.56
C THR A 131 9.80 -12.15 0.03
N PRO A 132 8.54 -12.25 0.50
CA PRO A 132 7.90 -11.16 1.23
C PRO A 132 8.71 -10.80 2.48
N LEU A 133 8.83 -9.51 2.78
CA LEU A 133 9.51 -9.05 3.99
C LEU A 133 8.78 -9.59 5.22
N CYS A 134 9.52 -10.10 6.20
CA CYS A 134 8.93 -10.71 7.40
C CYS A 134 8.03 -9.74 8.20
N ALA A 135 8.35 -8.46 8.19
CA ALA A 135 7.56 -7.42 8.85
C ALA A 135 6.37 -6.93 8.02
N CYS A 136 6.20 -7.36 6.76
CA CYS A 136 5.09 -6.94 5.92
C CYS A 136 3.81 -7.73 6.27
N PRO A 137 2.78 -7.11 6.88
CA PRO A 137 1.60 -7.84 7.33
C PRO A 137 0.84 -8.48 6.16
N ARG A 138 0.72 -7.75 5.05
CA ARG A 138 0.07 -8.22 3.82
C ARG A 138 0.82 -9.37 3.16
N GLY A 139 2.15 -9.32 3.14
CA GLY A 139 3.01 -10.39 2.62
C GLY A 139 2.88 -11.68 3.46
N LEU A 140 2.86 -11.54 4.78
CA LEU A 140 2.62 -12.66 5.70
C LEU A 140 1.24 -13.28 5.46
N LEU A 141 0.19 -12.46 5.37
CA LEU A 141 -1.17 -12.93 5.13
C LEU A 141 -1.28 -13.69 3.79
N LYS A 142 -0.75 -13.13 2.70
CA LYS A 142 -0.71 -13.80 1.39
C LYS A 142 0.02 -15.15 1.46
N THR A 143 1.12 -15.22 2.21
CA THR A 143 1.88 -16.46 2.40
C THR A 143 1.09 -17.52 3.17
N VAL A 144 0.43 -17.14 4.27
CA VAL A 144 -0.40 -18.06 5.07
C VAL A 144 -1.59 -18.58 4.26
N LEU A 145 -2.28 -17.70 3.53
CA LEU A 145 -3.41 -18.09 2.67
C LEU A 145 -2.97 -19.03 1.54
N ALA A 146 -1.81 -18.78 0.93
CA ALA A 146 -1.26 -19.65 -0.09
C ALA A 146 -0.92 -21.04 0.47
N LYS A 147 -0.33 -21.11 1.66
CA LYS A 147 -0.06 -22.39 2.35
C LYS A 147 -1.35 -23.17 2.63
N LEU A 148 -2.36 -22.51 3.20
CA LEU A 148 -3.66 -23.12 3.48
C LEU A 148 -4.30 -23.71 2.22
N LYS A 149 -4.32 -22.94 1.13
CA LYS A 149 -4.87 -23.38 -0.16
C LYS A 149 -4.10 -24.57 -0.73
N ASN A 150 -2.76 -24.53 -0.69
CA ASN A 150 -1.92 -25.56 -1.30
C ASN A 150 -1.86 -26.87 -0.50
N GLN A 151 -1.93 -26.78 0.83
CA GLN A 151 -1.79 -27.95 1.71
C GLN A 151 -3.13 -28.57 2.08
N ALA A 152 -4.16 -27.76 2.33
CA ALA A 152 -5.46 -28.23 2.81
C ALA A 152 -6.57 -28.08 1.75
N GLY A 153 -6.31 -27.43 0.61
CA GLY A 153 -7.34 -27.16 -0.40
C GLY A 153 -8.43 -26.19 0.06
N MET A 154 -8.21 -25.46 1.16
CA MET A 154 -9.20 -24.61 1.80
C MET A 154 -8.99 -23.13 1.48
N VAL A 155 -10.08 -22.36 1.57
CA VAL A 155 -10.06 -20.89 1.50
C VAL A 155 -10.57 -20.35 2.84
N ALA A 156 -9.83 -19.40 3.42
CA ALA A 156 -10.24 -18.72 4.63
C ALA A 156 -11.11 -17.50 4.29
N LEU A 157 -12.20 -17.33 5.05
CA LEU A 157 -13.05 -16.14 5.02
C LEU A 157 -12.93 -15.42 6.36
N ALA A 158 -12.94 -14.09 6.33
CA ALA A 158 -12.90 -13.26 7.53
C ALA A 158 -13.97 -12.18 7.46
N GLY A 159 -14.70 -11.97 8.55
CA GLY A 159 -15.62 -10.87 8.75
C GLY A 159 -15.10 -9.97 9.87
N ILE A 160 -15.24 -8.66 9.71
CA ILE A 160 -14.80 -7.68 10.72
C ILE A 160 -15.98 -6.76 11.06
N GLU A 161 -16.20 -6.54 12.34
CA GLU A 161 -17.13 -5.54 12.84
C GLU A 161 -16.32 -4.48 13.59
N VAL A 162 -16.43 -3.23 13.17
CA VAL A 162 -15.69 -2.11 13.78
C VAL A 162 -16.69 -1.16 14.41
N ARG A 163 -16.51 -0.90 15.72
CA ARG A 163 -17.27 0.11 16.45
C ARG A 163 -16.50 1.43 16.45
N ALA A 164 -17.14 2.50 16.02
CA ALA A 164 -16.61 3.85 16.10
C ALA A 164 -17.47 4.70 17.05
N THR A 165 -16.84 5.57 17.83
CA THR A 165 -17.52 6.56 18.68
C THR A 165 -17.21 7.95 18.13
N PHE A 166 -18.25 8.73 17.82
CA PHE A 166 -18.11 10.11 17.36
C PHE A 166 -18.28 11.06 18.56
N LEU A 167 -17.24 11.84 18.85
CA LEU A 167 -17.24 12.82 19.94
C LEU A 167 -17.48 14.22 19.36
N LEU A 168 -18.52 14.90 19.86
CA LEU A 168 -18.80 16.31 19.57
C LEU A 168 -18.38 17.16 20.77
N SER A 169 -17.46 18.09 20.57
CA SER A 169 -17.09 19.09 21.57
C SER A 169 -17.83 20.40 21.31
N LEU A 170 -18.79 20.75 22.17
CA LEU A 170 -19.47 22.04 22.13
C LEU A 170 -18.67 23.07 22.93
N ARG A 171 -18.29 24.18 22.30
CA ARG A 171 -17.66 25.32 22.96
C ARG A 171 -18.71 26.43 23.10
N ALA A 172 -19.06 26.82 24.32
CA ALA A 172 -19.92 27.97 24.54
C ALA A 172 -19.20 29.23 24.02
N LEU A 173 -19.81 29.93 23.06
CA LEU A 173 -19.36 31.25 22.67
C LEU A 173 -19.76 32.22 23.79
N ASN A 174 -18.79 32.63 24.61
CA ASN A 174 -19.00 33.74 25.53
C ASN A 174 -19.31 34.98 24.66
N LYS A 175 -20.53 35.49 24.75
CA LYS A 175 -20.87 36.81 24.21
C LYS A 175 -20.08 37.85 25.01
N CYS A 176 -19.29 38.67 24.31
CA CYS A 176 -18.77 39.92 24.87
C CYS A 176 -19.92 40.85 25.25
#